data_AF-A0A617JQH7-F1
#
_entry.id   AF-A0A617JQH7-F1
#
_cell.length_a   1.000
_cell.length_b   1.000
_cell.length_c   1.000
_cell.angle_alpha   90.00
_cell.angle_beta   90.00
_cell.angle_gamma   90.00
#
_symmetry.space_group_name_H-M   'P 1'
#
loop_
_entity.id
_entity.type
_entity.pdbx_description
1 polymer ?
#
loop_
_entity_poly.entity_id
_entity_poly.type
_entity_poly.pdbx_seq_one_letter_code
_entity_poly.pdbx_strand_id
1 'polypeptide(L)'
;MVKYHPVHVTKNRIKTDDVTDIYFVEPFWKEGENHIIESLTFFEELQKSFNLFNHKYGLNKYILRIPWEFVLIHLERISKLNSVGLFAVSVDFNNNHKFLSEYIRSRRDYGMEVWFDFCGKHSYSSEIKNLGFFFQACVVPRDPNFISSVYHYHKFQKILVGDINDVEQRAVYQNEVDYMYGMQWPSSYDGFFFRDHKKNEIWCI
;
A
#
# COMPACT_ATOMS: atom_id res chain seq x y z
N MET A 1 13.38 -5.50 -3.40
CA MET A 1 12.91 -4.40 -4.27
C MET A 1 11.43 -4.20 -4.02
N VAL A 2 10.44 -4.69 -4.77
CA VAL A 2 9.03 -4.65 -4.31
C VAL A 2 8.20 -5.81 -4.89
N LYS A 3 7.09 -6.17 -4.24
CA LYS A 3 5.99 -6.99 -4.77
C LYS A 3 4.86 -6.08 -5.21
N TYR A 4 4.28 -6.37 -6.37
CA TYR A 4 3.08 -5.71 -6.86
C TYR A 4 1.89 -6.65 -6.67
N HIS A 5 0.91 -6.20 -5.88
CA HIS A 5 -0.34 -6.90 -5.65
C HIS A 5 -1.47 -6.15 -6.35
N PRO A 6 -2.12 -6.73 -7.37
CA PRO A 6 -3.30 -6.10 -7.96
C PRO A 6 -4.37 -5.89 -6.90
N VAL A 7 -4.98 -4.71 -6.90
CA VAL A 7 -6.03 -4.31 -5.96
C VAL A 7 -7.37 -4.30 -6.68
N HIS A 8 -8.31 -5.07 -6.16
CA HIS A 8 -9.69 -5.06 -6.60
C HIS A 8 -10.49 -4.01 -5.84
N VAL A 9 -11.18 -3.15 -6.58
CA VAL A 9 -12.13 -2.17 -6.03
C VAL A 9 -13.50 -2.83 -5.93
N THR A 10 -14.10 -2.80 -4.75
CA THR A 10 -15.32 -3.57 -4.42
C THR A 10 -16.59 -2.74 -4.47
N LYS A 11 -16.55 -1.50 -3.94
CA LYS A 11 -17.71 -0.60 -3.95
C LYS A 11 -17.81 0.13 -5.28
N ASN A 12 -19.03 0.27 -5.79
CA ASN A 12 -19.42 1.06 -6.96
C ASN A 12 -19.20 2.58 -6.77
N ARG A 13 -18.04 3.01 -6.28
CA ARG A 13 -17.57 4.39 -6.45
C ARG A 13 -16.99 4.51 -7.84
N ILE A 14 -17.94 4.68 -8.75
CA ILE A 14 -17.86 5.49 -9.95
C ILE A 14 -17.29 4.77 -11.19
N LYS A 15 -18.26 4.34 -11.99
CA LYS A 15 -18.22 4.02 -13.43
C LYS A 15 -17.87 5.24 -14.31
N THR A 16 -17.11 6.22 -13.82
CA THR A 16 -16.73 7.38 -14.63
C THR A 16 -15.24 7.66 -14.46
N ASP A 17 -14.56 7.50 -15.59
CA ASP A 17 -13.24 7.98 -15.95
C ASP A 17 -12.03 7.16 -15.46
N ASP A 18 -11.49 6.46 -16.45
CA ASP A 18 -10.23 5.71 -16.59
C ASP A 18 -10.02 4.41 -15.82
N VAL A 19 -9.82 3.36 -16.64
CA VAL A 19 -9.38 1.99 -16.35
C VAL A 19 -7.94 2.02 -15.83
N THR A 20 -7.70 2.72 -14.73
CA THR A 20 -6.39 2.75 -14.08
C THR A 20 -6.33 1.64 -13.06
N ASP A 21 -5.55 0.61 -13.35
CA ASP A 21 -5.30 -0.48 -12.40
C ASP A 21 -4.60 0.06 -11.15
N ILE A 22 -5.00 -0.49 -9.99
CA ILE A 22 -4.42 -0.14 -8.69
C ILE A 22 -3.56 -1.31 -8.22
N TYR A 23 -2.36 -1.00 -7.74
CA TYR A 23 -1.45 -1.98 -7.15
C TYR A 23 -1.07 -1.58 -5.73
N PHE A 24 -1.19 -2.53 -4.80
CA PHE A 24 -0.58 -2.44 -3.49
C PHE A 24 0.86 -2.94 -3.60
N VAL A 25 1.80 -2.10 -3.21
CA VAL A 25 3.23 -2.30 -3.45
C VAL A 25 3.91 -2.56 -2.11
N GLU A 26 4.40 -3.79 -1.93
CA GLU A 26 5.08 -4.19 -0.70
C GLU A 26 6.59 -4.25 -0.91
N PRO A 27 7.38 -3.49 -0.13
CA PRO A 27 8.82 -3.62 -0.18
C PRO A 27 9.29 -4.97 0.36
N PHE A 28 10.27 -5.55 -0.32
CA PHE A 28 11.02 -6.70 0.20
C PHE A 28 12.18 -6.19 1.05
N TRP A 29 12.00 -6.15 2.37
CA TRP A 29 13.08 -5.93 3.32
C TRP A 29 13.60 -7.27 3.83
N LYS A 30 14.92 -7.48 3.79
CA LYS A 30 15.53 -8.63 4.49
C LYS A 30 15.68 -8.27 5.97
N GLU A 31 15.27 -9.16 6.88
CA GLU A 31 15.51 -8.96 8.30
C GLU A 31 17.01 -8.69 8.58
N GLY A 32 17.31 -7.62 9.32
CA GLY A 32 18.66 -7.30 9.81
C GLY A 32 19.48 -6.33 8.95
N GLU A 33 18.98 -5.83 7.81
CA GLU A 33 19.64 -4.76 7.05
C GLU A 33 19.46 -3.40 7.75
N ASN A 34 20.46 -2.51 7.71
CA ASN A 34 20.39 -1.20 8.35
C ASN A 34 19.61 -0.22 7.46
N HIS A 35 18.28 -0.39 7.46
CA HIS A 35 17.35 0.10 6.44
C HIS A 35 17.33 1.63 6.23
N ILE A 36 17.85 2.41 7.17
CA ILE A 36 17.90 3.88 7.09
C ILE A 36 18.96 4.34 6.08
N ILE A 37 20.10 3.65 5.98
CA ILE A 37 21.24 4.08 5.13
C ILE A 37 20.97 3.81 3.63
N GLU A 38 20.23 2.74 3.31
CA GLU A 38 19.92 2.35 1.92
C GLU A 38 18.56 2.87 1.41
N SER A 39 17.87 3.65 2.24
CA SER A 39 16.57 4.26 1.95
C SER A 39 16.55 5.12 0.67
N LEU A 40 17.65 5.82 0.39
CA LEU A 40 17.78 6.69 -0.79
C LEU A 40 17.74 5.89 -2.08
N THR A 41 18.60 4.88 -2.15
CA THR A 41 18.68 3.94 -3.26
C THR A 41 17.34 3.24 -3.46
N PHE A 42 16.66 2.88 -2.37
CA PHE A 42 15.33 2.26 -2.45
C PHE A 42 14.32 3.13 -3.21
N PHE A 43 14.18 4.41 -2.87
CA PHE A 43 13.18 5.28 -3.53
C PHE A 43 13.54 5.58 -4.99
N GLU A 44 14.83 5.70 -5.32
CA GLU A 44 15.28 5.86 -6.71
C GLU A 44 14.97 4.61 -7.55
N GLU A 45 15.28 3.43 -7.03
CA GLU A 45 14.95 2.16 -7.70
C GLU A 45 13.43 1.93 -7.78
N LEU A 46 12.68 2.36 -6.77
CA LEU A 46 11.22 2.31 -6.80
C LEU A 46 10.65 3.20 -7.91
N GLN A 47 11.16 4.42 -8.08
CA GLN A 47 10.74 5.32 -9.16
C GLN A 47 11.02 4.70 -10.54
N LYS A 48 12.19 4.09 -10.73
CA LYS A 48 12.53 3.35 -11.96
C LYS A 48 11.57 2.18 -12.19
N SER A 49 11.23 1.45 -11.12
CA SER A 49 10.29 0.33 -11.18
C SER A 49 8.89 0.77 -11.61
N PHE A 50 8.35 1.84 -11.02
CA PHE A 50 7.05 2.42 -11.41
C PHE A 50 7.04 2.91 -12.86
N ASN A 51 8.09 3.61 -13.29
CA ASN A 51 8.20 4.07 -14.68
C ASN A 51 8.22 2.90 -15.67
N LEU A 52 8.98 1.83 -15.39
CA LEU A 52 9.02 0.67 -16.27
C LEU A 52 7.66 -0.05 -16.31
N PHE A 53 7.03 -0.23 -15.14
CA PHE A 53 5.73 -0.88 -15.06
C PHE A 53 4.65 -0.08 -15.80
N ASN A 54 4.64 1.25 -15.63
CA ASN A 54 3.74 2.14 -16.36
C ASN A 54 3.99 2.13 -17.87
N HIS A 55 5.25 2.05 -18.30
CA HIS A 55 5.58 1.96 -19.71
C HIS A 55 5.06 0.67 -20.35
N LYS A 56 5.09 -0.45 -19.61
CA LYS A 56 4.68 -1.77 -20.09
C LYS A 56 3.15 -1.97 -20.08
N TYR A 57 2.47 -1.47 -19.06
CA TYR A 57 1.06 -1.80 -18.81
C TYR A 57 0.12 -0.59 -18.86
N GLY A 58 0.62 0.60 -19.19
CA GLY A 58 -0.14 1.86 -19.11
C GLY A 58 -0.02 2.52 -17.74
N LEU A 59 -0.55 3.74 -17.60
CA LEU A 59 -0.48 4.47 -16.33
C LEU A 59 -1.26 3.73 -15.24
N ASN A 60 -0.59 3.39 -14.12
CA ASN A 60 -1.19 2.72 -12.97
C ASN A 60 -1.19 3.61 -11.73
N LYS A 61 -2.00 3.22 -10.73
CA LYS A 61 -2.04 3.83 -9.41
C LYS A 61 -1.39 2.90 -8.38
N TYR A 62 -0.55 3.45 -7.52
CA TYR A 62 0.17 2.68 -6.52
C TYR A 62 -0.21 3.09 -5.09
N ILE A 63 -0.35 2.10 -4.22
CA ILE A 63 -0.39 2.24 -2.76
C ILE A 63 0.89 1.62 -2.22
N LEU A 64 1.84 2.41 -1.74
CA LEU A 64 3.11 1.90 -1.25
C LEU A 64 3.06 1.64 0.25
N ARG A 65 3.34 0.40 0.67
CA ARG A 65 3.57 0.10 2.08
C ARG A 65 4.95 0.59 2.50
N ILE A 66 5.03 1.38 3.55
CA ILE A 66 6.29 1.89 4.11
C ILE A 66 6.31 1.75 5.63
N PRO A 67 7.47 1.38 6.21
CA PRO A 67 7.66 1.47 7.66
C PRO A 67 7.62 2.93 8.13
N TRP A 68 7.11 3.16 9.34
CA TRP A 68 6.97 4.50 9.93
C TRP A 68 8.29 5.29 9.98
N GLU A 69 9.44 4.62 10.09
CA GLU A 69 10.77 5.21 10.13
C GLU A 69 11.03 6.10 8.90
N PHE A 70 10.48 5.70 7.75
CA PHE A 70 10.76 6.34 6.46
C PHE A 70 9.84 7.52 6.18
N VAL A 71 8.64 7.47 6.73
CA VAL A 71 7.55 8.42 6.45
C VAL A 71 8.02 9.84 6.74
N LEU A 72 8.55 10.07 7.94
CA LEU A 72 8.98 11.41 8.37
C LEU A 72 10.29 11.87 7.71
N ILE A 73 11.20 10.94 7.40
CA ILE A 73 12.55 11.27 6.92
C ILE A 73 12.56 11.52 5.40
N HIS A 74 11.72 10.83 4.64
CA HIS A 74 11.78 10.81 3.18
C HIS A 74 10.57 11.45 2.49
N LEU A 75 9.81 12.30 3.19
CA LEU A 75 8.64 13.03 2.68
C LEU A 75 8.82 13.57 1.25
N GLU A 76 9.88 14.34 0.99
CA GLU A 76 10.12 14.97 -0.32
C GLU A 76 10.37 13.94 -1.44
N ARG A 77 10.94 12.77 -1.10
CA ARG A 77 11.20 11.72 -2.08
C ARG A 77 9.94 10.92 -2.36
N ILE A 78 9.19 10.61 -1.31
CA ILE A 78 7.88 9.96 -1.42
C ILE A 78 6.95 10.83 -2.27
N SER A 79 6.86 12.15 -2.02
CA SER A 79 5.99 13.05 -2.78
C SER A 79 6.32 13.12 -4.26
N LYS A 80 7.60 13.02 -4.65
CA LYS A 80 8.02 12.96 -6.06
C LYS A 80 7.45 11.74 -6.80
N LEU A 81 7.19 10.64 -6.10
CA LEU A 81 6.61 9.43 -6.71
C LEU A 81 5.15 9.64 -7.15
N ASN A 82 4.47 10.70 -6.70
CA ASN A 82 3.13 11.04 -7.19
C ASN A 82 3.12 11.25 -8.71
N SER A 83 4.18 11.87 -9.25
CA SER A 83 4.35 12.07 -10.70
C SER A 83 4.37 10.78 -11.54
N VAL A 84 4.62 9.64 -10.90
CA VAL A 84 4.67 8.33 -11.55
C VAL A 84 3.58 7.37 -11.03
N GLY A 85 2.53 7.90 -10.41
CA GLY A 85 1.31 7.16 -10.06
C GLY A 85 1.15 6.79 -8.58
N LEU A 86 2.08 7.16 -7.70
CA LEU A 86 1.89 6.93 -6.26
C LEU A 86 0.82 7.88 -5.71
N PHE A 87 -0.36 7.34 -5.40
CA PHE A 87 -1.48 8.16 -4.89
C PHE A 87 -1.75 7.93 -3.39
N ALA A 88 -1.19 6.88 -2.80
CA ALA A 88 -1.30 6.62 -1.38
C ALA A 88 -0.06 5.94 -0.79
N VAL A 89 0.21 6.20 0.49
CA VAL A 89 1.16 5.43 1.29
C VAL A 89 0.47 4.75 2.46
N SER A 90 0.72 3.46 2.65
CA SER A 90 0.27 2.67 3.79
C SER A 90 1.36 2.62 4.83
N VAL A 91 1.10 3.16 6.02
CA VAL A 91 2.11 3.31 7.07
C VAL A 91 1.84 2.38 8.24
N ASP A 92 2.78 1.47 8.49
CA ASP A 92 2.82 0.68 9.72
C ASP A 92 3.58 1.45 10.80
N PHE A 93 2.89 1.84 11.87
CA PHE A 93 3.50 2.48 13.04
C PHE A 93 4.08 1.49 14.08
N ASN A 94 4.00 0.19 13.80
CA ASN A 94 4.61 -0.90 14.57
C ASN A 94 4.28 -0.84 16.07
N ASN A 95 3.05 -0.49 16.44
CA ASN A 95 2.63 -0.25 17.84
C ASN A 95 3.40 0.86 18.58
N ASN A 96 4.11 1.74 17.88
CA ASN A 96 4.78 2.89 18.46
C ASN A 96 3.87 4.14 18.50
N HIS A 97 3.24 4.36 19.65
CA HIS A 97 2.34 5.50 19.89
C HIS A 97 3.04 6.86 19.83
N LYS A 98 4.34 6.91 20.15
CA LYS A 98 5.11 8.15 20.14
C LYS A 98 5.26 8.66 18.70
N PHE A 99 5.68 7.79 17.79
CA PHE A 99 5.83 8.18 16.37
C PHE A 99 4.51 8.49 15.70
N LEU A 100 3.45 7.72 15.99
CA LEU A 100 2.11 8.04 15.50
C LEU A 100 1.63 9.43 15.96
N SER A 101 1.84 9.74 17.24
CA SER A 101 1.50 11.06 17.78
C SER A 101 2.33 12.18 17.14
N GLU A 102 3.61 11.94 16.91
CA GLU A 102 4.51 12.87 16.23
C GLU A 102 4.09 13.13 14.78
N TYR A 103 3.77 12.06 14.04
CA TYR A 103 3.23 12.15 12.69
C TYR A 103 1.96 13.00 12.66
N ILE A 104 0.98 12.71 13.51
CA ILE A 104 -0.28 13.45 13.61
C ILE A 104 -0.04 14.93 13.91
N ARG A 105 0.87 15.25 14.84
CA ARG A 105 1.21 16.64 15.19
C ARG A 105 1.91 17.38 14.06
N SER A 106 2.73 16.68 13.28
CA SER A 106 3.53 17.28 12.22
C SER A 106 2.71 17.78 11.03
N ARG A 107 1.44 17.36 10.89
CA ARG A 107 0.50 17.77 9.82
C ARG A 107 1.15 17.84 8.43
N ARG A 108 1.94 16.82 8.09
CA ARG A 108 2.66 16.79 6.81
C ARG A 108 1.68 16.49 5.68
N ASP A 109 1.82 17.24 4.60
CA ASP A 109 1.14 16.96 3.35
C ASP A 109 2.12 16.30 2.38
N TYR A 110 1.85 15.04 2.03
CA TYR A 110 2.63 14.28 1.05
C TYR A 110 2.19 14.59 -0.39
N GLY A 111 1.13 15.40 -0.56
CA GLY A 111 0.42 15.57 -1.82
C GLY A 111 -0.36 14.32 -2.24
N MET A 112 -0.58 13.37 -1.33
CA MET A 112 -1.20 12.08 -1.58
C MET A 112 -1.92 11.57 -0.32
N GLU A 113 -2.71 10.51 -0.46
CA GLU A 113 -3.40 9.92 0.68
C GLU A 113 -2.41 9.21 1.61
N VAL A 114 -2.65 9.30 2.93
CA VAL A 114 -1.90 8.51 3.92
C VAL A 114 -2.86 7.59 4.63
N TRP A 115 -2.55 6.30 4.53
CA TRP A 115 -3.37 5.20 5.01
C TRP A 115 -2.72 4.62 6.24
N PHE A 116 -3.53 4.31 7.24
CA PHE A 116 -3.06 3.65 8.45
C PHE A 116 -2.98 2.15 8.23
N ASP A 117 -1.79 1.56 8.35
CA ASP A 117 -1.62 0.12 8.23
C ASP A 117 -1.68 -0.54 9.61
N PHE A 118 -2.66 -1.41 9.82
CA PHE A 118 -2.75 -2.17 11.05
C PHE A 118 -1.79 -3.36 11.08
N CYS A 119 -1.33 -3.88 9.93
CA CYS A 119 -0.35 -4.98 9.88
C CYS A 119 -0.69 -6.19 10.79
N GLY A 120 -1.97 -6.51 10.96
CA GLY A 120 -2.40 -7.59 11.87
C GLY A 120 -2.39 -7.24 13.36
N LYS A 121 -2.14 -5.98 13.73
CA LYS A 121 -2.07 -5.50 15.12
C LYS A 121 -3.34 -4.75 15.49
N HIS A 122 -4.06 -5.24 16.49
CA HIS A 122 -5.35 -4.67 16.89
C HIS A 122 -5.28 -3.60 17.98
N SER A 123 -4.11 -3.37 18.59
CA SER A 123 -3.92 -2.53 19.78
C SER A 123 -4.26 -1.05 19.57
N TYR A 124 -4.07 -0.50 18.37
CA TYR A 124 -4.40 0.90 18.11
C TYR A 124 -5.90 1.21 18.13
N SER A 125 -6.73 0.20 17.88
CA SER A 125 -8.17 0.42 17.71
C SER A 125 -8.85 0.93 18.98
N SER A 126 -8.39 0.53 20.16
CA SER A 126 -8.93 0.97 21.45
C SER A 126 -8.30 2.27 21.96
N GLU A 127 -7.04 2.51 21.64
CA GLU A 127 -6.24 3.54 22.31
C GLU A 127 -6.27 4.90 21.62
N ILE A 128 -6.47 4.95 20.30
CA ILE A 128 -6.51 6.22 19.56
C ILE A 128 -7.90 6.42 18.98
N LYS A 129 -8.73 7.12 19.76
CA LYS A 129 -10.01 7.63 19.28
C LYS A 129 -9.74 8.57 18.09
N ASN A 130 -10.52 8.42 17.02
CA ASN A 130 -10.53 9.29 15.84
C ASN A 130 -9.32 9.18 14.89
N LEU A 131 -8.70 8.00 14.73
CA LEU A 131 -7.70 7.81 13.65
C LEU A 131 -8.23 8.25 12.27
N GLY A 132 -9.51 8.04 11.98
CA GLY A 132 -10.15 8.47 10.72
C GLY A 132 -10.25 9.96 10.48
N PHE A 133 -10.01 10.76 11.50
CA PHE A 133 -9.84 12.20 11.31
C PHE A 133 -8.49 12.52 10.66
N PHE A 134 -7.46 11.71 10.96
CA PHE A 134 -6.09 11.93 10.48
C PHE A 134 -5.74 11.12 9.24
N PHE A 135 -6.41 9.99 9.03
CA PHE A 135 -6.14 9.04 7.96
C PHE A 135 -7.43 8.76 7.18
N GLN A 136 -7.37 8.89 5.86
CA GLN A 136 -8.55 8.72 4.99
C GLN A 136 -8.96 7.25 4.86
N ALA A 137 -8.00 6.34 4.95
CA ALA A 137 -8.18 4.92 4.77
C ALA A 137 -7.27 4.11 5.67
N CYS A 138 -7.53 2.81 5.77
CA CYS A 138 -6.67 1.88 6.47
C CYS A 138 -6.49 0.56 5.73
N VAL A 139 -5.37 -0.11 6.03
CA VAL A 139 -5.11 -1.49 5.66
C VAL A 139 -5.30 -2.37 6.87
N VAL A 140 -6.13 -3.41 6.76
CA VAL A 140 -6.53 -4.26 7.88
C VAL A 140 -6.29 -5.74 7.58
N PRO A 141 -6.02 -6.56 8.62
CA PRO A 141 -6.00 -8.01 8.44
C PRO A 141 -7.38 -8.54 8.08
N ARG A 142 -7.40 -9.76 7.55
CA ARG A 142 -8.60 -10.51 7.21
C ARG A 142 -9.33 -11.05 8.46
N ASP A 143 -9.87 -10.14 9.25
CA ASP A 143 -10.68 -10.42 10.46
C ASP A 143 -12.03 -9.68 10.36
N PRO A 144 -13.15 -10.41 10.15
CA PRO A 144 -14.48 -9.81 10.01
C PRO A 144 -14.91 -8.97 11.22
N ASN A 145 -14.61 -9.41 12.44
CA ASN A 145 -14.99 -8.68 13.65
C ASN A 145 -14.25 -7.36 13.73
N PHE A 146 -12.97 -7.39 13.38
CA PHE A 146 -12.16 -6.19 13.32
C PHE A 146 -12.63 -5.22 12.22
N ILE A 147 -12.84 -5.71 11.00
CA ILE A 147 -13.33 -4.92 9.86
C ILE A 147 -14.67 -4.25 10.22
N SER A 148 -15.62 -5.02 10.76
CA SER A 148 -16.92 -4.50 11.20
C SER A 148 -16.75 -3.41 12.27
N SER A 149 -15.86 -3.63 13.24
CA SER A 149 -15.58 -2.62 14.28
C SER A 149 -15.03 -1.31 13.70
N VAL A 150 -14.19 -1.39 12.67
CA VAL A 150 -13.61 -0.20 12.02
C VAL A 150 -14.71 0.67 11.39
N TYR A 151 -15.68 0.06 10.70
CA TYR A 151 -16.83 0.78 10.16
C TYR A 151 -17.79 1.27 11.24
N HIS A 152 -18.12 0.44 12.23
CA HIS A 152 -19.07 0.79 13.30
C HIS A 152 -18.62 2.00 14.11
N TYR A 153 -17.32 2.14 14.33
CA TYR A 153 -16.77 3.30 15.02
C TYR A 153 -16.51 4.50 14.09
N HIS A 154 -16.95 4.42 12.81
CA HIS A 154 -16.69 5.40 11.76
C HIS A 154 -15.21 5.82 11.70
N LYS A 155 -14.32 4.85 11.95
CA LYS A 155 -12.89 5.12 12.18
C LYS A 155 -12.14 5.38 10.88
N PHE A 156 -12.62 4.99 9.71
CA PHE A 156 -11.97 5.26 8.43
C PHE A 156 -13.02 5.33 7.32
N GLN A 157 -12.74 6.07 6.25
CA GLN A 157 -13.67 6.21 5.13
C GLN A 157 -13.51 5.09 4.09
N LYS A 158 -12.31 4.52 3.97
CA LYS A 158 -12.00 3.42 3.06
C LYS A 158 -11.22 2.32 3.78
N ILE A 159 -11.47 1.06 3.42
CA ILE A 159 -10.73 -0.09 3.95
C ILE A 159 -10.15 -0.93 2.81
N LEU A 160 -8.86 -1.23 2.90
CA LEU A 160 -8.16 -2.25 2.11
C LEU A 160 -7.95 -3.50 2.96
N VAL A 161 -8.36 -4.66 2.45
CA VAL A 161 -8.10 -5.96 3.08
C VAL A 161 -7.09 -6.75 2.25
N GLY A 162 -6.06 -7.25 2.91
CA GLY A 162 -5.06 -8.13 2.31
C GLY A 162 -5.39 -9.62 2.43
N ASP A 163 -4.55 -10.44 1.80
CA ASP A 163 -4.56 -11.90 1.91
C ASP A 163 -5.88 -12.58 1.52
N ILE A 164 -6.55 -12.04 0.49
CA ILE A 164 -7.72 -12.67 -0.13
C ILE A 164 -7.25 -13.69 -1.18
N ASN A 165 -7.25 -14.96 -0.79
CA ASN A 165 -6.61 -16.05 -1.54
C ASN A 165 -7.61 -16.99 -2.24
N ASP A 166 -8.90 -16.91 -1.92
CA ASP A 166 -9.94 -17.70 -2.57
C ASP A 166 -11.26 -16.92 -2.82
N VAL A 167 -12.15 -17.53 -3.61
CA VAL A 167 -13.41 -16.91 -4.06
C VAL A 167 -14.38 -16.72 -2.90
N GLU A 168 -14.35 -17.63 -1.92
CA GLU A 168 -15.24 -17.59 -0.75
C GLU A 168 -14.87 -16.40 0.15
N GLN A 169 -13.57 -16.22 0.42
CA GLN A 169 -13.04 -15.06 1.13
C GLN A 169 -13.42 -13.76 0.43
N ARG A 170 -13.28 -13.70 -0.90
CA ARG A 170 -13.73 -12.55 -1.68
C ARG A 170 -15.22 -12.28 -1.49
N ALA A 171 -16.06 -13.30 -1.55
CA ALA A 171 -17.50 -13.16 -1.45
C ALA A 171 -17.95 -12.58 -0.09
N VAL A 172 -17.23 -12.88 0.99
CA VAL A 172 -17.45 -12.32 2.33
C VAL A 172 -17.19 -10.81 2.35
N TYR A 173 -16.04 -10.36 1.84
CA TYR A 173 -15.61 -8.97 2.02
C TYR A 173 -16.05 -8.01 0.92
N GLN A 174 -16.40 -8.50 -0.28
CA GLN A 174 -16.71 -7.65 -1.44
C GLN A 174 -17.84 -6.63 -1.22
N ASN A 175 -18.72 -6.85 -0.25
CA ASN A 175 -19.80 -5.92 0.07
C ASN A 175 -19.50 -5.07 1.31
N GLU A 176 -18.44 -5.40 2.06
CA GLU A 176 -18.08 -4.73 3.31
C GLU A 176 -17.01 -3.67 3.08
N VAL A 177 -15.96 -4.01 2.33
CA VAL A 177 -14.74 -3.21 2.21
C VAL A 177 -14.71 -2.37 0.94
N ASP A 178 -13.68 -1.54 0.74
CA ASP A 178 -13.52 -0.67 -0.44
C ASP A 178 -12.50 -1.23 -1.44
N TYR A 179 -11.47 -1.92 -0.92
CA TYR A 179 -10.38 -2.49 -1.69
C TYR A 179 -9.98 -3.86 -1.15
N MET A 180 -9.51 -4.75 -2.01
CA MET A 180 -8.96 -6.06 -1.64
C MET A 180 -7.72 -6.41 -2.47
N TYR A 181 -6.74 -7.10 -1.90
CA TYR A 181 -5.62 -7.70 -2.65
C TYR A 181 -5.31 -9.13 -2.18
N GLY A 182 -4.69 -9.94 -3.04
CA GLY A 182 -4.35 -11.34 -2.76
C GLY A 182 -4.22 -12.22 -4.02
N MET A 183 -4.01 -13.53 -3.84
CA MET A 183 -3.58 -14.47 -4.90
C MET A 183 -4.57 -14.68 -6.06
N GLN A 184 -5.83 -14.25 -5.95
CA GLN A 184 -6.83 -14.50 -6.99
C GLN A 184 -6.82 -13.52 -8.18
N TRP A 185 -5.98 -12.49 -8.12
CA TRP A 185 -5.78 -11.55 -9.23
C TRP A 185 -4.53 -11.97 -9.99
N PRO A 186 -4.42 -11.74 -11.31
CA PRO A 186 -3.35 -12.32 -12.13
C PRO A 186 -2.01 -12.16 -11.41
N SER A 187 -1.36 -13.31 -11.21
CA SER A 187 -0.29 -13.56 -10.23
C SER A 187 0.61 -12.36 -10.00
N SER A 188 0.76 -11.99 -8.72
CA SER A 188 1.69 -10.95 -8.24
C SER A 188 2.98 -10.94 -9.05
N TYR A 189 3.27 -9.82 -9.71
CA TYR A 189 4.52 -9.64 -10.43
C TYR A 189 5.62 -9.46 -9.38
N ASP A 190 6.28 -10.56 -9.02
CA ASP A 190 7.48 -10.50 -8.20
C ASP A 190 8.53 -9.72 -9.01
N GLY A 191 8.93 -8.56 -8.51
CA GLY A 191 10.01 -7.73 -9.07
C GLY A 191 11.39 -8.40 -9.08
N PHE A 192 11.45 -9.73 -9.04
CA PHE A 192 12.66 -10.55 -9.15
C PHE A 192 13.17 -10.68 -10.58
N PHE A 193 12.31 -10.51 -11.61
CA PHE A 193 12.74 -10.51 -13.02
C PHE A 193 13.74 -9.39 -13.39
N PHE A 194 14.00 -8.45 -12.49
CA PHE A 194 14.95 -7.36 -12.69
C PHE A 194 16.42 -7.74 -12.49
N ARG A 195 16.74 -8.92 -11.91
CA ARG A 195 18.14 -9.36 -11.77
C ARG A 195 18.69 -10.14 -12.97
N ASP A 196 17.83 -10.75 -13.78
CA ASP A 196 18.26 -11.69 -14.83
C ASP A 196 18.37 -11.08 -16.24
N HIS A 197 18.03 -9.81 -16.43
CA HIS A 197 18.21 -9.12 -17.73
C HIS A 197 19.68 -8.83 -18.12
N LYS A 198 20.65 -9.50 -17.48
CA LYS A 198 22.05 -9.51 -17.94
C LYS A 198 22.50 -10.80 -18.62
N LYS A 199 21.64 -11.81 -18.81
CA LYS A 199 22.01 -12.98 -19.61
C LYS A 199 20.90 -13.45 -20.55
N ASN A 200 21.24 -13.41 -21.83
CA ASN A 200 20.65 -14.10 -22.97
C ASN A 200 19.47 -13.40 -23.65
N GLU A 201 19.85 -12.49 -24.55
CA GLU A 201 19.23 -12.40 -25.88
C GLU A 201 19.02 -13.80 -26.47
N ILE A 202 17.80 -14.09 -26.91
CA ILE A 202 17.40 -14.55 -28.25
C ILE A 202 15.87 -14.68 -28.18
N TRP A 203 15.16 -13.75 -28.80
CA TRP A 203 13.74 -13.94 -29.13
C TRP A 203 13.68 -14.40 -30.58
N CYS A 204 13.29 -15.65 -30.80
CA CYS A 204 12.79 -16.09 -32.10
C CYS A 204 11.33 -15.67 -32.22
N ILE A 205 11.02 -15.12 -33.39
CA ILE A 205 9.76 -14.49 -33.84
C ILE A 205 8.56 -15.44 -33.70
#